data_AF-A0A3P1Y1P6-F1
#
_entry.id   AF-A0A3P1Y1P6-F1
#
_cell.length_a   1.000
_cell.length_b   1.000
_cell.length_c   1.000
_cell.angle_alpha   90.00
_cell.angle_beta   90.00
_cell.angle_gamma   90.00
#
_symmetry.space_group_name_H-M   'P 1'
#
loop_
_entity.id
_entity.type
_entity.pdbx_description
1 polymer ?
#
loop_
_entity_poly.entity_id
_entity_poly.type
_entity_poly.pdbx_seq_one_letter_code
_entity_poly.pdbx_strand_id
1 'polypeptide(L)'
;MRKSTIVRLVCTAAVMLLAGAAFAAEAPTKKEIDAMSLFLSNFTELGFMDTSAEAIADPENYADAVRFGVGHNYLNNRKSRIVANKKGADKNGDMSIEAKFVEESVKKYYGVDLKATASVEDGEPAYILDGKRFHFKGADQEPEKVYYARVDEVESDGKGRYEAAGVVYNVKDKNDVVADFKAVFRDAKWKGKKTYALVSLETEYR
;
A
#
# COMPACT_ATOMS: atom_id res chain seq x y z
N MET A 1 23.58 -83.62 20.20
CA MET A 1 22.15 -83.29 20.08
C MET A 1 22.00 -81.80 19.74
N ARG A 2 21.32 -81.50 18.62
CA ARG A 2 20.60 -80.27 18.18
C ARG A 2 21.36 -78.92 18.26
N LYS A 3 21.89 -78.36 17.16
CA LYS A 3 21.23 -77.60 16.04
C LYS A 3 20.39 -76.39 16.49
N SER A 4 20.82 -75.17 16.13
CA SER A 4 20.02 -74.17 15.39
C SER A 4 20.90 -72.94 15.09
N THR A 5 21.33 -72.74 13.84
CA THR A 5 20.64 -71.97 12.78
C THR A 5 20.73 -70.45 13.01
N ILE A 6 21.76 -69.85 12.41
CA ILE A 6 21.91 -68.41 12.23
C ILE A 6 20.93 -67.98 11.13
N VAL A 7 19.94 -67.17 11.47
CA VAL A 7 19.04 -66.51 10.51
C VAL A 7 19.60 -65.11 10.23
N ARG A 8 19.85 -64.84 8.94
CA ARG A 8 20.18 -63.53 8.39
C ARG A 8 18.96 -62.61 8.50
N LEU A 9 19.14 -61.37 8.96
CA LEU A 9 18.22 -60.29 8.66
C LEU A 9 19.00 -59.14 8.01
N VAL A 10 18.78 -58.99 6.70
CA VAL A 10 19.12 -57.81 5.90
C VAL A 10 18.01 -56.79 6.17
N CYS A 11 18.34 -55.65 6.76
CA CYS A 11 17.46 -54.48 6.75
C CYS A 11 18.20 -53.31 6.11
N THR A 12 17.93 -53.15 4.82
CA THR A 12 18.23 -51.99 4.00
C THR A 12 17.45 -50.79 4.54
N ALA A 13 18.12 -49.82 5.15
CA ALA A 13 17.54 -48.51 5.46
C ALA A 13 18.20 -47.46 4.55
N ALA A 14 17.67 -47.36 3.33
CA ALA A 14 17.92 -46.20 2.47
C ALA A 14 17.12 -45.02 3.05
N VAL A 15 17.78 -44.18 3.84
CA VAL A 15 17.23 -42.88 4.24
C VAL A 15 17.30 -41.98 3.01
N MET A 16 16.17 -41.85 2.30
CA MET A 16 16.02 -40.77 1.33
C MET A 16 15.98 -39.44 2.08
N LEU A 17 17.10 -38.73 2.05
CA LEU A 17 17.15 -37.29 2.29
C LEU A 17 16.29 -36.60 1.22
N LEU A 18 15.01 -36.39 1.52
CA LEU A 18 14.20 -35.38 0.84
C LEU A 18 14.67 -34.01 1.32
N ALA A 19 15.85 -33.59 0.85
CA ALA A 19 16.21 -32.20 0.81
C ALA A 19 15.31 -31.55 -0.25
N GLY A 20 14.10 -31.14 0.16
CA GLY A 20 13.31 -30.21 -0.62
C GLY A 20 14.16 -28.98 -0.82
N ALA A 21 14.59 -28.73 -2.05
CA ALA A 21 15.20 -27.46 -2.42
C ALA A 21 14.18 -26.37 -2.09
N ALA A 22 14.38 -25.67 -0.98
CA ALA A 22 13.76 -24.38 -0.78
C ALA A 22 14.29 -23.53 -1.95
N PHE A 23 13.43 -23.27 -2.93
CA PHE A 23 13.69 -22.25 -3.93
C PHE A 23 13.85 -20.95 -3.15
N ALA A 24 15.09 -20.55 -2.87
CA ALA A 24 15.37 -19.23 -2.37
C ALA A 24 14.80 -18.26 -3.40
N ALA A 25 13.80 -17.49 -3.00
CA ALA A 25 13.27 -16.44 -3.85
C ALA A 25 14.44 -15.52 -4.23
N GLU A 26 14.58 -15.20 -5.52
CA GLU A 26 15.60 -14.24 -5.94
C GLU A 26 15.34 -12.91 -5.22
N ALA A 27 16.40 -12.33 -4.67
CA ALA A 27 16.33 -11.02 -4.04
C ALA A 27 15.84 -9.98 -5.06
N PRO A 28 14.96 -9.04 -4.65
CA PRO A 28 14.49 -7.99 -5.53
C PRO A 28 15.64 -7.19 -6.15
N THR A 29 15.52 -6.89 -7.44
CA THR A 29 16.47 -6.04 -8.16
C THR A 29 16.37 -4.59 -7.69
N LYS A 30 17.41 -3.78 -7.90
CA LYS A 30 17.37 -2.34 -7.62
C LYS A 30 16.15 -1.64 -8.24
N LYS A 31 15.79 -2.02 -9.47
CA LYS A 31 14.64 -1.44 -10.18
C LYS A 31 13.31 -1.77 -9.47
N GLU A 32 13.20 -2.96 -8.89
CA GLU A 32 12.03 -3.35 -8.10
C GLU A 32 12.00 -2.59 -6.77
N ILE A 33 13.13 -2.44 -6.10
CA ILE A 33 13.24 -1.63 -4.87
C ILE A 33 12.87 -0.15 -5.13
N ASP A 34 13.36 0.44 -6.23
CA ASP A 34 12.99 1.79 -6.64
C ASP A 34 11.46 1.89 -6.91
N ALA A 35 10.86 0.86 -7.51
CA ALA A 35 9.42 0.82 -7.76
C ALA A 35 8.59 0.64 -6.48
N MET A 36 9.09 -0.11 -5.50
CA MET A 36 8.48 -0.27 -4.17
C MET A 36 8.56 1.03 -3.36
N SER A 37 9.69 1.74 -3.44
CA SER A 37 9.86 3.08 -2.85
C SER A 37 8.84 4.08 -3.42
N LEU A 38 8.68 4.09 -4.74
CA LEU A 38 7.67 4.92 -5.40
C LEU A 38 6.25 4.50 -5.01
N PHE A 39 5.99 3.20 -4.89
CA PHE A 39 4.69 2.68 -4.44
C PHE A 39 4.35 3.21 -3.05
N LEU A 40 5.24 3.04 -2.06
CA LEU A 40 5.06 3.51 -0.68
C LEU A 40 4.94 5.04 -0.58
N SER A 41 5.62 5.77 -1.46
CA SER A 41 5.52 7.23 -1.51
C SER A 41 4.09 7.73 -1.86
N ASN A 42 3.23 6.90 -2.48
CA ASN A 42 1.82 7.28 -2.70
C ASN A 42 1.03 7.41 -1.39
N PHE A 43 1.53 6.87 -0.28
CA PHE A 43 0.92 6.91 1.04
C PHE A 43 1.57 8.02 1.89
N THR A 44 2.90 8.03 1.98
CA THR A 44 3.62 9.00 2.82
C THR A 44 3.49 10.44 2.30
N GLU A 45 3.36 10.63 0.98
CA GLU A 45 3.06 11.94 0.38
C GLU A 45 1.71 12.51 0.88
N LEU A 46 0.78 11.65 1.27
CA LEU A 46 -0.53 12.02 1.80
C LEU A 46 -0.56 12.05 3.34
N GLY A 47 0.58 11.81 4.01
CA GLY A 47 0.65 11.71 5.46
C GLY A 47 0.16 10.39 6.04
N PHE A 48 -0.10 9.37 5.21
CA PHE A 48 -0.43 8.02 5.69
C PHE A 48 0.87 7.31 6.09
N MET A 49 1.29 7.56 7.34
CA MET A 49 2.52 7.02 7.92
C MET A 49 2.27 5.70 8.66
N ASP A 50 1.06 5.52 9.19
CA ASP A 50 0.61 4.29 9.84
C ASP A 50 -0.75 3.91 9.23
N THR A 51 -0.78 2.85 8.41
CA THR A 51 -1.99 2.44 7.69
C THR A 51 -1.93 0.97 7.27
N SER A 52 -3.08 0.33 7.14
CA SER A 52 -3.17 -1.04 6.67
C SER A 52 -4.41 -1.27 5.81
N ALA A 53 -4.36 -2.29 4.95
CA ALA A 53 -5.54 -2.70 4.18
C ALA A 53 -6.68 -3.18 5.08
N GLU A 54 -6.36 -3.76 6.24
CA GLU A 54 -7.33 -4.15 7.25
C GLU A 54 -8.03 -2.94 7.85
N ALA A 55 -7.27 -1.93 8.30
CA ALA A 55 -7.83 -0.69 8.83
C ALA A 55 -8.72 0.01 7.81
N ILE A 56 -8.28 0.09 6.54
CA ILE A 56 -9.05 0.71 5.45
C ILE A 56 -10.30 -0.09 5.06
N ALA A 57 -10.32 -1.39 5.31
CA ALA A 57 -11.51 -2.22 5.08
C ALA A 57 -12.56 -2.08 6.18
N ASP A 58 -12.17 -1.58 7.35
CA ASP A 58 -13.09 -1.32 8.45
C ASP A 58 -14.02 -0.14 8.12
N PRO A 59 -15.36 -0.32 8.15
CA PRO A 59 -16.31 0.77 7.97
C PRO A 59 -16.13 1.93 8.96
N GLU A 60 -15.58 1.70 10.16
CA GLU A 60 -15.29 2.77 11.12
C GLU A 60 -14.22 3.74 10.61
N ASN A 61 -13.32 3.26 9.74
CA ASN A 61 -12.26 4.05 9.10
C ASN A 61 -12.62 4.50 7.68
N TYR A 62 -13.91 4.52 7.32
CA TYR A 62 -14.39 4.97 6.01
C TYR A 62 -13.82 6.34 5.61
N ALA A 63 -13.68 7.25 6.58
CA ALA A 63 -13.13 8.57 6.37
C ALA A 63 -11.70 8.53 5.80
N ASP A 64 -10.87 7.61 6.27
CA ASP A 64 -9.48 7.47 5.82
C ASP A 64 -9.38 6.87 4.43
N ALA A 65 -10.27 5.93 4.09
CA ALA A 65 -10.38 5.41 2.73
C ALA A 65 -10.75 6.52 1.73
N VAL A 66 -11.70 7.39 2.09
CA VAL A 66 -12.09 8.55 1.26
C VAL A 66 -10.95 9.57 1.18
N ARG A 67 -10.31 9.92 2.32
CA ARG A 67 -9.17 10.86 2.36
C ARG A 67 -8.03 10.39 1.46
N PHE A 68 -7.66 9.11 1.55
CA PHE A 68 -6.65 8.52 0.69
C PHE A 68 -7.06 8.63 -0.79
N GLY A 69 -8.27 8.18 -1.13
CA GLY A 69 -8.71 8.15 -2.52
C GLY A 69 -8.85 9.55 -3.13
N VAL A 70 -9.38 10.54 -2.41
CA VAL A 70 -9.45 11.92 -2.91
C VAL A 70 -8.06 12.54 -2.98
N GLY A 71 -7.26 12.46 -1.90
CA GLY A 71 -5.92 13.02 -1.82
C GLY A 71 -4.98 12.48 -2.90
N HIS A 72 -4.94 11.16 -3.07
CA HIS A 72 -4.14 10.51 -4.12
C HIS A 72 -4.49 11.04 -5.51
N ASN A 73 -5.79 11.16 -5.82
CA ASN A 73 -6.21 11.68 -7.11
C ASN A 73 -5.98 13.18 -7.27
N TYR A 74 -6.09 13.93 -6.18
CA TYR A 74 -5.83 15.36 -6.18
C TYR A 74 -4.38 15.67 -6.54
N LEU A 75 -3.42 14.96 -5.95
CA LEU A 75 -2.00 15.18 -6.22
C LEU A 75 -1.54 14.51 -7.52
N ASN A 76 -1.87 13.23 -7.69
CA ASN A 76 -1.24 12.41 -8.73
C ASN A 76 -2.05 12.30 -10.02
N ASN A 77 -3.36 12.60 -9.98
CA ASN A 77 -4.27 12.46 -11.13
C ASN A 77 -5.12 13.72 -11.39
N ARG A 78 -4.66 14.89 -10.93
CA ARG A 78 -5.45 16.14 -10.92
C ARG A 78 -6.12 16.45 -12.26
N LYS A 79 -5.32 16.44 -13.33
CA LYS A 79 -5.75 16.83 -14.68
C LYS A 79 -6.78 15.87 -15.30
N SER A 80 -6.85 14.63 -14.85
CA SER A 80 -7.70 13.60 -15.46
C SER A 80 -8.94 13.27 -14.62
N ARG A 81 -8.94 13.57 -13.32
CA ARG A 81 -10.00 13.12 -12.40
C ARG A 81 -10.64 14.22 -11.56
N ILE A 82 -9.95 15.34 -11.36
CA ILE A 82 -10.45 16.46 -10.57
C ILE A 82 -11.06 17.50 -11.50
N VAL A 83 -12.24 17.98 -11.15
CA VAL A 83 -12.97 19.01 -11.89
C VAL A 83 -13.15 20.21 -10.98
N ALA A 84 -12.83 21.40 -11.49
CA ALA A 84 -13.16 22.65 -10.81
C ALA A 84 -14.67 22.87 -10.86
N ASN A 85 -15.27 23.16 -9.71
CA ASN A 85 -16.67 23.52 -9.62
C ASN A 85 -16.87 24.94 -10.18
N LYS A 86 -18.09 25.25 -10.64
CA LYS A 86 -18.38 26.61 -11.14
C LYS A 86 -18.24 27.61 -9.99
N LYS A 87 -17.55 28.73 -10.23
CA LYS A 87 -17.33 29.79 -9.24
C LYS A 87 -18.66 30.26 -8.65
N GLY A 88 -18.80 30.21 -7.32
CA GLY A 88 -20.00 30.61 -6.59
C GLY A 88 -21.17 29.61 -6.63
N ALA A 89 -21.02 28.46 -7.30
CA ALA A 89 -22.08 27.46 -7.42
C ALA A 89 -22.04 26.40 -6.32
N ASP A 90 -20.96 26.32 -5.53
CA ASP A 90 -20.76 25.20 -4.64
C ASP A 90 -20.38 25.63 -3.22
N LYS A 91 -21.33 25.42 -2.31
CA LYS A 91 -21.21 25.65 -0.86
C LYS A 91 -20.27 24.64 -0.18
N ASN A 92 -19.95 23.53 -0.85
CA ASN A 92 -19.25 22.38 -0.28
C ASN A 92 -17.78 22.27 -0.75
N GLY A 93 -17.33 23.13 -1.67
CA GLY A 93 -15.95 23.09 -2.16
C GLY A 93 -15.79 23.65 -3.57
N ASP A 94 -14.57 24.03 -3.94
CA ASP A 94 -14.24 24.55 -5.26
C ASP A 94 -13.85 23.46 -6.26
N MET A 95 -13.75 22.20 -5.81
CA MET A 95 -13.36 21.05 -6.63
C MET A 95 -14.25 19.84 -6.38
N SER A 96 -14.30 18.94 -7.36
CA SER A 96 -15.00 17.67 -7.24
C SER A 96 -14.34 16.51 -7.98
N ILE A 97 -14.59 15.30 -7.49
CA ILE A 97 -14.14 14.03 -8.07
C ILE A 97 -15.29 13.03 -8.10
N GLU A 98 -15.44 12.25 -9.17
CA GLU A 98 -16.41 11.15 -9.19
C GLU A 98 -16.04 10.08 -8.16
N ALA A 99 -17.02 9.63 -7.37
CA ALA A 99 -16.86 8.63 -6.31
C ALA A 99 -16.15 7.35 -6.81
N LYS A 100 -16.45 6.90 -8.03
CA LYS A 100 -15.80 5.74 -8.66
C LYS A 100 -14.27 5.84 -8.73
N PHE A 101 -13.70 7.05 -8.80
CA PHE A 101 -12.25 7.23 -8.85
C PHE A 101 -11.60 7.13 -7.46
N VAL A 102 -12.34 7.49 -6.42
CA VAL A 102 -11.96 7.25 -5.02
C VAL A 102 -11.91 5.75 -4.77
N GLU A 103 -13.01 5.05 -5.09
CA GLU A 103 -13.13 3.59 -4.99
C GLU A 103 -12.03 2.88 -5.81
N GLU A 104 -11.80 3.32 -7.05
CA GLU A 104 -10.75 2.79 -7.92
C GLU A 104 -9.36 2.87 -7.25
N SER A 105 -9.08 3.95 -6.53
CA SER A 105 -7.76 4.18 -5.92
C SER A 105 -7.59 3.33 -4.67
N VAL A 106 -8.61 3.23 -3.82
CA VAL A 106 -8.59 2.33 -2.66
C VAL A 106 -8.42 0.88 -3.11
N LYS A 107 -9.15 0.45 -4.14
CA LYS A 107 -8.99 -0.89 -4.71
C LYS A 107 -7.59 -1.13 -5.26
N LYS A 108 -7.02 -0.16 -5.98
CA LYS A 108 -5.69 -0.29 -6.57
C LYS A 108 -4.61 -0.44 -5.50
N TYR A 109 -4.61 0.45 -4.50
CA TYR A 109 -3.49 0.59 -3.58
C TYR A 109 -3.61 -0.28 -2.33
N TYR A 110 -4.82 -0.58 -1.86
CA TYR A 110 -5.05 -1.46 -0.70
C TYR A 110 -5.64 -2.83 -1.07
N GLY A 111 -6.17 -2.99 -2.30
CA GLY A 111 -6.90 -4.20 -2.69
C GLY A 111 -8.32 -4.29 -2.10
N VAL A 112 -8.78 -3.24 -1.42
CA VAL A 112 -10.06 -3.17 -0.71
C VAL A 112 -11.18 -2.67 -1.63
N ASP A 113 -12.34 -3.35 -1.60
CA ASP A 113 -13.54 -2.90 -2.30
C ASP A 113 -14.29 -1.87 -1.45
N LEU A 114 -14.07 -0.59 -1.74
CA LEU A 114 -14.82 0.51 -1.15
C LEU A 114 -16.12 0.75 -1.92
N LYS A 115 -17.20 1.06 -1.20
CA LYS A 115 -18.39 1.68 -1.78
C LYS A 115 -18.58 3.06 -1.16
N ALA A 116 -18.52 4.10 -1.98
CA ALA A 116 -18.74 5.46 -1.53
C ALA A 116 -20.24 5.71 -1.31
N THR A 117 -20.66 5.84 -0.05
CA THR A 117 -22.07 5.97 0.33
C THR A 117 -22.39 7.17 1.20
N ALA A 118 -21.38 7.85 1.75
CA ALA A 118 -21.57 8.95 2.69
C ALA A 118 -20.54 10.08 2.49
N SER A 119 -20.89 11.27 3.00
CA SER A 119 -19.94 12.37 3.18
C SER A 119 -18.96 12.07 4.31
N VAL A 120 -17.79 12.71 4.27
CA VAL A 120 -16.83 12.78 5.38
C VAL A 120 -16.77 14.23 5.82
N GLU A 121 -17.55 14.57 6.85
CA GLU A 121 -17.73 15.95 7.31
C GLU A 121 -16.71 16.36 8.37
N ASP A 122 -16.20 15.39 9.12
CA ASP A 122 -15.19 15.62 10.14
C ASP A 122 -13.79 15.74 9.50
N GLY A 123 -13.18 16.91 9.66
CA GLY A 123 -11.81 17.22 9.20
C GLY A 123 -11.73 18.38 8.22
N GLU A 124 -10.50 18.85 7.98
CA GLU A 124 -10.21 19.89 7.00
C GLU A 124 -9.24 19.31 5.94
N PRO A 125 -9.66 19.13 4.66
CA PRO A 125 -10.98 19.48 4.14
C PRO A 125 -12.05 18.40 4.40
N ALA A 126 -13.30 18.84 4.54
CA ALA A 126 -14.47 17.97 4.43
C ALA A 126 -14.68 17.49 2.98
N TYR A 127 -15.25 16.30 2.81
CA TYR A 127 -15.59 15.69 1.52
C TYR A 127 -17.09 15.39 1.46
N ILE A 128 -17.85 16.23 0.75
CA ILE A 128 -19.31 16.15 0.71
C ILE A 128 -19.77 15.35 -0.52
N LEU A 129 -20.52 14.28 -0.32
CA LEU A 129 -21.00 13.41 -1.39
C LEU A 129 -22.38 13.89 -1.90
N ASP A 130 -22.48 14.23 -3.19
CA ASP A 130 -23.74 14.62 -3.84
C ASP A 130 -24.55 13.44 -4.42
N GLY A 131 -24.13 12.21 -4.10
CA GLY A 131 -24.64 10.95 -4.66
C GLY A 131 -23.81 10.41 -5.83
N LYS A 132 -22.93 11.22 -6.44
CA LYS A 132 -22.03 10.78 -7.52
C LYS A 132 -20.60 11.27 -7.36
N ARG A 133 -20.41 12.45 -6.77
CA ARG A 133 -19.12 13.14 -6.66
C ARG A 133 -18.89 13.58 -5.22
N PHE A 134 -17.64 13.48 -4.80
CA PHE A 134 -17.18 14.20 -3.62
C PHE A 134 -16.83 15.63 -4.01
N HIS A 135 -17.32 16.58 -3.23
CA HIS A 135 -17.02 18.01 -3.32
C HIS A 135 -16.15 18.39 -2.13
N PHE A 136 -15.10 19.15 -2.40
CA PHE A 136 -14.09 19.49 -1.39
C PHE A 136 -13.36 20.76 -1.77
N LYS A 137 -12.76 21.39 -0.77
CA LYS A 137 -11.82 22.50 -0.99
C LYS A 137 -10.46 21.93 -1.38
N GLY A 138 -9.91 22.37 -2.50
CA GLY A 138 -8.53 22.06 -2.83
C GLY A 138 -7.59 22.68 -1.78
N ALA A 139 -6.78 21.85 -1.14
CA ALA A 139 -5.65 22.30 -0.34
C ALA A 139 -4.39 21.87 -1.09
N ASP A 140 -3.71 22.84 -1.71
CA ASP A 140 -2.37 22.57 -2.23
C ASP A 140 -1.49 22.23 -1.02
N GLN A 141 -0.81 21.09 -1.07
CA GLN A 141 0.09 20.72 0.02
C GLN A 141 1.22 21.74 0.11
N GLU A 142 1.54 22.14 1.35
CA GLU A 142 2.76 22.89 1.61
C GLU A 142 3.95 21.98 1.27
N PRO A 143 4.82 22.33 0.30
CA PRO A 143 5.91 21.48 -0.15
C PRO A 143 6.90 21.07 0.96
N GLU A 144 6.86 21.77 2.10
CA GLU A 144 7.73 21.53 3.26
C GLU A 144 7.26 20.34 4.10
N LYS A 145 6.03 19.86 3.87
CA LYS A 145 5.39 18.74 4.57
C LYS A 145 5.17 17.53 3.66
N VAL A 146 5.89 17.45 2.54
CA VAL A 146 5.80 16.34 1.59
C VAL A 146 6.92 15.34 1.85
N TYR A 147 6.54 14.10 2.13
CA TYR A 147 7.47 13.06 2.53
C TYR A 147 7.41 11.84 1.60
N TYR A 148 8.57 11.36 1.16
CA TYR A 148 8.68 10.14 0.35
C TYR A 148 9.32 9.01 1.14
N ALA A 149 8.98 7.79 0.76
CA ALA A 149 9.59 6.58 1.29
C ALA A 149 10.76 6.15 0.42
N ARG A 150 11.87 5.76 1.05
CA ARG A 150 12.98 5.05 0.42
C ARG A 150 13.09 3.67 1.07
N VAL A 151 12.91 2.63 0.27
CA VAL A 151 13.14 1.26 0.68
C VAL A 151 14.65 0.99 0.64
N ASP A 152 15.20 0.56 1.77
CA ASP A 152 16.61 0.21 1.90
C ASP A 152 16.79 -1.33 1.92
N GLU A 153 15.81 -2.06 2.46
CA GLU A 153 15.84 -3.53 2.59
C GLU A 153 14.49 -4.15 2.19
N VAL A 154 14.53 -5.33 1.54
CA VAL A 154 13.33 -6.11 1.19
C VAL A 154 13.60 -7.60 1.33
N GLU A 155 12.72 -8.28 2.04
CA GLU A 155 12.58 -9.72 2.06
C GLU A 155 11.36 -10.16 1.25
N SER A 156 11.47 -11.28 0.54
CA SER A 156 10.39 -11.86 -0.25
C SER A 156 10.14 -13.29 0.21
N ASP A 157 8.87 -13.66 0.40
CA ASP A 157 8.48 -15.03 0.74
C ASP A 157 8.42 -15.98 -0.48
N GLY A 158 8.74 -15.47 -1.68
CA GLY A 158 8.66 -16.19 -2.94
C GLY A 158 7.23 -16.46 -3.45
N LYS A 159 6.21 -15.95 -2.75
CA LYS A 159 4.78 -16.11 -3.07
C LYS A 159 4.12 -14.76 -3.39
N GLY A 160 4.94 -13.75 -3.71
CA GLY A 160 4.47 -12.42 -4.06
C GLY A 160 4.08 -11.59 -2.85
N ARG A 161 4.63 -11.87 -1.66
CA ARG A 161 4.59 -10.98 -0.50
C ARG A 161 5.99 -10.49 -0.21
N TYR A 162 6.07 -9.21 0.13
CA TYR A 162 7.30 -8.50 0.41
C TYR A 162 7.21 -7.82 1.77
N GLU A 163 8.27 -7.93 2.54
CA GLU A 163 8.46 -7.20 3.79
C GLU A 163 9.62 -6.25 3.57
N ALA A 164 9.36 -4.96 3.69
CA ALA A 164 10.30 -3.89 3.36
C ALA A 164 10.59 -3.02 4.58
N ALA A 165 11.83 -2.58 4.68
CA ALA A 165 12.25 -1.59 5.66
C ALA A 165 12.99 -0.45 4.97
N GLY A 166 12.95 0.72 5.58
CA GLY A 166 13.62 1.90 5.05
C GLY A 166 13.25 3.16 5.82
N VAL A 167 13.33 4.29 5.13
CA VAL A 167 13.16 5.61 5.73
C VAL A 167 12.12 6.46 5.02
N VAL A 168 11.47 7.33 5.79
CA VAL A 168 10.65 8.43 5.30
C VAL A 168 11.48 9.72 5.37
N TYR A 169 11.54 10.46 4.26
CA TYR A 169 12.37 11.66 4.15
C TYR A 169 11.62 12.82 3.50
N ASN A 170 12.03 14.05 3.81
CA ASN A 170 11.46 15.26 3.21
C ASN A 170 11.86 15.38 1.73
N VAL A 171 10.90 15.63 0.84
CA VAL A 171 11.20 15.73 -0.60
C VAL A 171 12.10 16.93 -0.94
N LYS A 172 12.07 18.01 -0.14
CA LYS A 172 12.94 19.18 -0.32
C LYS A 172 14.37 18.96 0.17
N ASP A 173 14.54 18.21 1.26
CA ASP A 173 15.85 17.81 1.77
C ASP A 173 15.88 16.31 2.04
N LYS A 174 16.51 15.55 1.14
CA LYS A 174 16.58 14.09 1.25
C LYS A 174 17.40 13.58 2.43
N ASN A 175 18.15 14.45 3.09
CA ASN A 175 18.88 14.13 4.31
C ASN A 175 18.04 14.37 5.57
N ASP A 176 16.93 15.11 5.44
CA ASP A 176 15.92 15.26 6.50
C ASP A 176 15.07 13.99 6.54
N VAL A 177 15.58 13.00 7.29
CA VAL A 177 14.91 11.73 7.56
C VAL A 177 14.07 11.89 8.82
N VAL A 178 12.76 11.74 8.68
CA VAL A 178 11.79 11.99 9.76
C VAL A 178 11.32 10.73 10.48
N ALA A 179 11.41 9.58 9.82
CA ALA A 179 11.00 8.30 10.40
C ALA A 179 11.71 7.12 9.72
N ASP A 180 11.83 6.03 10.47
CA ASP A 180 12.05 4.70 9.93
C ASP A 180 10.70 4.03 9.67
N PHE A 181 10.62 3.09 8.73
CA PHE A 181 9.38 2.35 8.46
C PHE A 181 9.58 0.85 8.30
N LYS A 182 8.50 0.12 8.57
CA LYS A 182 8.30 -1.26 8.12
C LYS A 182 7.02 -1.32 7.29
N ALA A 183 7.07 -2.01 6.16
CA ALA A 183 5.93 -2.15 5.28
C ALA A 183 5.78 -3.58 4.78
N VAL A 184 4.55 -4.01 4.61
CA VAL A 184 4.19 -5.25 3.94
C VAL A 184 3.35 -4.91 2.73
N PHE A 185 3.71 -5.45 1.57
CA PHE A 185 2.89 -5.36 0.37
C PHE A 185 2.96 -6.65 -0.43
N ARG A 186 1.97 -6.83 -1.30
CA ARG A 186 1.83 -8.03 -2.13
C ARG A 186 1.74 -7.69 -3.60
N ASP A 187 2.09 -8.64 -4.44
CA ASP A 187 1.86 -8.61 -5.87
C ASP A 187 0.39 -8.35 -6.18
N ALA A 188 0.17 -7.44 -7.12
CA ALA A 188 -1.14 -7.09 -7.64
C ALA A 188 -1.10 -6.91 -9.15
N LYS A 189 -2.29 -6.86 -9.75
CA LYS A 189 -2.46 -6.50 -11.16
C LYS A 189 -3.45 -5.36 -11.26
N TRP A 190 -3.04 -4.30 -11.95
CA TRP A 190 -3.89 -3.15 -12.20
C TRP A 190 -3.97 -2.88 -13.70
N LYS A 191 -5.18 -3.00 -14.27
CA LYS A 191 -5.42 -2.82 -15.72
C LYS A 191 -4.43 -3.65 -16.58
N GLY A 192 -4.21 -4.90 -16.17
CA GLY A 192 -3.30 -5.85 -16.84
C GLY A 192 -1.81 -5.67 -16.54
N LYS A 193 -1.40 -4.62 -15.83
CA LYS A 193 0.01 -4.35 -15.49
C LYS A 193 0.32 -4.86 -14.08
N LYS A 194 1.51 -5.45 -13.89
CA LYS A 194 2.01 -5.81 -12.56
C LYS A 194 2.19 -4.54 -11.72
N THR A 195 1.81 -4.62 -10.45
CA THR A 195 1.97 -3.56 -9.44
C THR A 195 1.91 -4.19 -8.05
N TYR A 196 1.78 -3.38 -7.01
CA TYR A 196 1.67 -3.81 -5.63
C TYR A 196 0.35 -3.36 -5.01
N ALA A 197 -0.07 -4.04 -3.95
CA ALA A 197 -1.10 -3.58 -3.02
C ALA A 197 -0.54 -3.64 -1.60
N LEU A 198 -0.79 -2.59 -0.82
CA LEU A 198 -0.35 -2.46 0.55
C LEU A 198 -1.11 -3.45 1.42
N VAL A 199 -0.39 -4.07 2.34
CA VAL A 199 -0.96 -4.84 3.45
C VAL A 199 -0.87 -3.99 4.71
N SER A 200 0.33 -3.48 5.04
CA SER A 200 0.55 -2.55 6.14
C SER A 200 1.75 -1.63 5.89
N LEU A 201 1.74 -0.47 6.54
CA LEU A 201 2.85 0.47 6.68
C LEU A 201 2.80 0.97 8.12
N GLU A 202 3.93 0.90 8.80
CA GLU A 202 4.13 1.36 10.17
C GLU A 202 5.40 2.21 10.22
N THR A 203 5.36 3.33 10.93
CA THR A 203 6.48 4.26 11.06
C THR A 203 6.90 4.49 12.50
N GLU A 204 8.19 4.71 12.70
CA GLU A 204 8.78 5.12 13.96
C GLU A 204 9.47 6.47 13.75
N TYR A 205 8.89 7.54 14.32
CA TYR A 205 9.43 8.90 14.20
C TYR A 205 10.73 9.06 15.00
N ARG A 206 11.63 9.89 14.47
CA ARG A 206 12.92 10.20 15.08
C ARG A 206 12.90 11.44 15.97
#